data_AF-A0ABD2N1W5-F1
#
_entry.id   AF-A0ABD2N1W5-F1
#
_cell.length_a   1.000
_cell.length_b   1.000
_cell.length_c   1.000
_cell.angle_alpha   90.00
_cell.angle_beta   90.00
_cell.angle_gamma   90.00
#
_symmetry.space_group_name_H-M   'P 1'
#
loop_
_entity.id
_entity.type
_entity.pdbx_description
1 polymer ?
#
loop_
_entity_poly.entity_id
_entity_poly.type
_entity_poly.pdbx_seq_one_letter_code
_entity_poly.pdbx_strand_id
1 'polypeptide(L)'
;MDAARFGQFCGVPSYEIVWSDKDNFFKGLIPDSQLLEIKDMDKFWSTIEPQNLVENAYPKLVEDFRISKIKPKKPTRRKNKKLNQIDELNNSIKNISLGEPATKK
;
A
#
# COMPACT_ATOMS: atom_id res chain seq x y z
N MET A 1 14.53 -11.16 -4.51
CA MET A 1 14.15 -10.50 -3.24
C MET A 1 12.93 -11.27 -2.80
N ASP A 2 12.97 -11.87 -1.62
CA ASP A 2 11.93 -12.76 -1.13
C ASP A 2 10.79 -11.93 -0.53
N ALA A 3 9.55 -12.32 -0.78
CA ALA A 3 8.37 -11.59 -0.33
C ALA A 3 7.70 -12.33 0.83
N ALA A 4 7.35 -11.61 1.89
CA ALA A 4 6.61 -12.16 3.01
C ALA A 4 5.13 -11.74 2.98
N ARG A 5 4.22 -12.59 3.49
CA ARG A 5 2.84 -12.19 3.87
C ARG A 5 2.57 -12.60 5.31
N PHE A 6 1.74 -11.84 6.02
CA PHE A 6 1.40 -12.12 7.42
C PHE A 6 0.08 -12.89 7.52
N GLY A 7 0.03 -13.91 8.39
CA GLY A 7 -1.15 -14.70 8.67
C GLY A 7 -1.07 -15.47 9.99
N GLN A 8 -2.01 -16.38 10.20
CA GLN A 8 -1.98 -17.37 11.29
C GLN A 8 -2.09 -18.78 10.70
N PHE A 9 -1.27 -19.69 11.21
CA PHE A 9 -1.35 -21.12 10.88
C PHE A 9 -1.54 -21.91 12.16
N CYS A 10 -2.64 -22.66 12.26
CA CYS A 10 -3.00 -23.43 13.46
C CYS A 10 -2.96 -22.61 14.77
N GLY A 11 -3.34 -21.32 14.72
CA GLY A 11 -3.34 -20.41 15.88
C GLY A 11 -1.97 -19.80 16.22
N VAL A 12 -0.91 -20.16 15.49
CA VAL A 12 0.42 -19.56 15.63
C VAL A 12 0.56 -18.41 14.64
N PRO A 13 1.04 -17.22 15.06
CA PRO A 13 1.42 -16.16 14.14
C PRO A 13 2.52 -16.63 13.20
N SER A 14 2.32 -16.44 11.90
CA SER A 14 3.21 -16.98 10.88
C SER A 14 3.42 -16.00 9.73
N TYR A 15 4.56 -16.14 9.07
CA TYR A 15 4.82 -15.52 7.78
C TYR A 15 4.71 -16.57 6.67
N GLU A 16 4.10 -16.20 5.55
CA GLU A 16 4.28 -16.91 4.29
C GLU A 16 5.54 -16.34 3.63
N ILE A 17 6.53 -17.18 3.35
CA ILE A 17 7.79 -16.80 2.68
C ILE A 17 7.74 -17.34 1.26
N VAL A 18 7.92 -16.46 0.26
CA VAL A 18 8.11 -16.86 -1.15
C VAL A 18 9.60 -16.94 -1.44
N TRP A 19 10.08 -18.12 -1.80
CA TRP A 19 11.49 -18.42 -2.07
C TRP A 19 11.87 -18.14 -3.53
N SER A 20 13.11 -17.72 -3.74
CA SER A 20 13.68 -17.52 -5.07
C SER A 20 14.96 -18.34 -5.28
N ASP A 21 15.02 -19.10 -6.37
CA ASP A 21 16.21 -19.88 -6.75
C ASP A 21 17.12 -19.08 -7.70
N LYS A 22 17.86 -18.11 -7.14
CA LYS A 22 18.70 -17.21 -7.94
C LYS A 22 19.85 -17.93 -8.65
N ASP A 23 20.38 -18.96 -8.02
CA ASP A 23 21.54 -19.71 -8.51
C ASP A 23 21.13 -20.92 -9.37
N ASN A 24 19.83 -21.09 -9.62
CA ASN A 24 19.27 -22.15 -10.45
C ASN A 24 19.61 -23.57 -9.94
N PHE A 25 19.67 -23.77 -8.63
CA PHE A 25 19.95 -25.06 -8.01
C PHE A 25 18.90 -26.12 -8.36
N PHE A 26 17.65 -25.73 -8.66
CA PHE A 26 16.56 -26.64 -9.00
C PHE A 26 16.31 -26.75 -10.50
N LYS A 27 17.13 -26.11 -11.34
CA LYS A 27 16.95 -26.14 -12.80
C LYS A 27 17.12 -27.56 -13.33
N GLY A 28 16.12 -28.03 -14.06
CA GLY A 28 16.08 -29.37 -14.63
C GLY A 28 15.78 -30.49 -13.63
N LEU A 29 15.58 -30.17 -12.35
CA LEU A 29 15.13 -31.16 -11.36
C LEU A 29 13.63 -31.44 -11.51
N ILE A 30 12.85 -30.39 -11.76
CA ILE A 30 11.41 -30.48 -11.99
C ILE A 30 11.17 -30.46 -13.51
N PRO A 31 10.50 -31.47 -14.08
CA PRO A 31 10.11 -31.49 -15.48
C PRO A 31 9.31 -30.23 -15.87
N ASP A 32 9.67 -29.62 -17.00
CA ASP A 32 9.03 -28.39 -17.49
C ASP A 32 7.52 -28.58 -17.74
N SER A 33 7.09 -29.79 -18.11
CA SER A 33 5.67 -30.10 -18.27
C SER A 33 4.87 -29.91 -16.98
N GLN A 34 5.46 -30.23 -15.83
CA GLN A 34 4.81 -30.05 -14.53
C GLN A 34 4.81 -28.58 -14.11
N LEU A 35 5.86 -27.84 -14.46
CA LEU A 35 5.93 -26.40 -14.20
C LEU A 35 4.87 -25.61 -14.99
N LEU A 36 4.58 -26.04 -16.23
CA LEU A 36 3.53 -25.42 -17.05
C LEU A 36 2.11 -25.61 -16.50
N GLU A 37 1.88 -26.68 -15.72
CA GLU A 37 0.57 -26.96 -15.10
C GLU A 37 0.33 -26.13 -13.83
N ILE A 38 1.39 -25.56 -13.24
CA ILE A 38 1.31 -24.73 -12.05
C ILE A 38 0.81 -23.34 -12.43
N LYS A 39 -0.40 -23.02 -11.98
CA LYS A 39 -1.05 -21.72 -12.24
C LYS A 39 -0.45 -20.55 -11.45
N ASP A 40 0.12 -20.84 -10.28
CA ASP A 40 0.67 -19.84 -9.37
C ASP A 40 2.05 -20.29 -8.87
N MET A 41 3.08 -19.78 -9.53
CA MET A 41 4.47 -20.12 -9.22
C MET A 41 4.92 -19.58 -7.87
N ASP A 42 4.40 -18.44 -7.43
CA ASP A 42 4.75 -17.86 -6.14
C ASP A 42 4.26 -18.75 -5.00
N LYS A 43 3.06 -19.32 -5.15
CA LYS A 43 2.51 -20.28 -4.20
C LYS A 43 3.25 -21.62 -4.20
N PHE A 44 3.72 -22.07 -5.37
CA PHE A 44 4.54 -23.29 -5.44
C PHE A 44 5.84 -23.14 -4.67
N TRP A 45 6.45 -21.96 -4.76
CA TRP A 45 7.68 -21.60 -4.05
C TRP A 45 7.44 -20.96 -2.69
N SER A 46 6.29 -21.18 -2.04
CA SER A 46 6.02 -20.61 -0.72
C SER A 46 6.00 -21.63 0.42
N THR A 47 6.44 -21.21 1.60
CA THR A 47 6.29 -21.94 2.86
C THR A 47 5.64 -21.05 3.92
N ILE A 48 5.02 -21.67 4.94
CA ILE A 48 4.42 -20.95 6.07
C ILE A 48 5.25 -21.24 7.31
N GLU A 49 5.93 -20.23 7.82
CA GLU A 49 6.89 -20.36 8.93
C GLU A 49 6.42 -19.60 10.18
N PRO A 50 6.66 -20.13 11.39
CA PRO A 50 6.37 -19.43 12.64
C PRO A 50 7.10 -18.10 12.76
N GLN A 51 6.38 -17.06 13.21
CA GLN A 51 6.89 -15.69 13.29
C GLN A 51 8.20 -15.58 14.07
N ASN A 52 8.30 -16.25 15.23
CA ASN A 52 9.49 -16.22 16.07
C ASN A 52 10.74 -16.80 15.38
N LEU A 53 10.58 -17.83 14.54
CA LEU A 53 11.69 -18.44 13.82
C LEU A 53 12.20 -17.51 12.72
N VAL A 54 11.27 -16.92 11.95
CA VAL A 54 11.63 -16.00 10.86
C VAL A 54 12.25 -14.72 11.38
N GLU A 55 11.74 -14.17 12.48
CA GLU A 55 12.31 -12.96 13.12
C GLU A 55 13.76 -13.19 13.56
N ASN A 56 14.07 -14.38 14.06
CA ASN A 56 15.42 -14.73 14.49
C ASN A 56 16.36 -15.02 13.32
N ALA A 57 15.90 -15.77 12.31
CA ALA A 57 16.74 -16.20 11.18
C ALA A 57 16.93 -15.10 10.13
N TYR A 58 15.89 -14.31 9.86
CA TYR A 58 15.85 -13.31 8.78
C TYR A 58 15.36 -11.94 9.28
N PRO A 59 16.00 -11.33 10.29
CA PRO A 59 15.51 -10.10 10.93
C PRO A 59 15.36 -8.94 9.94
N LYS A 60 16.28 -8.82 8.98
CA LYS A 60 16.24 -7.77 7.95
C LYS A 60 15.02 -7.92 7.02
N LEU A 61 14.71 -9.15 6.61
CA LEU A 61 13.56 -9.43 5.74
C LEU A 61 12.25 -9.04 6.43
N VAL A 62 12.13 -9.35 7.73
CA VAL A 62 10.96 -8.97 8.52
C VAL A 62 10.84 -7.46 8.65
N GLU A 63 11.95 -6.74 8.86
CA GLU A 63 11.93 -5.29 8.96
C GLU A 63 11.51 -4.64 7.63
N ASP A 64 12.11 -5.06 6.52
CA ASP A 64 11.74 -4.59 5.18
C ASP A 64 10.24 -4.84 4.91
N PHE A 65 9.74 -6.02 5.31
CA PHE A 65 8.32 -6.34 5.22
C PHE A 65 7.45 -5.42 6.09
N ARG A 66 7.82 -5.16 7.34
CA ARG A 66 7.07 -4.26 8.24
C ARG A 66 7.00 -2.84 7.68
N ILE A 67 8.13 -2.31 7.19
CA ILE A 67 8.19 -1.00 6.54
C ILE A 67 7.25 -0.94 5.34
N SER A 68 7.22 -1.99 4.52
CA SER A 68 6.32 -2.06 3.35
C SER A 68 4.82 -1.98 3.71
N LYS A 69 4.44 -2.36 4.93
CA LYS A 69 3.04 -2.32 5.42
C LYS A 69 2.65 -0.98 6.02
N ILE A 70 3.60 -0.09 6.26
CA ILE A 70 3.32 1.27 6.73
C ILE A 70 2.68 2.04 5.58
N LYS A 71 1.37 2.31 5.68
CA LYS A 71 0.67 3.13 4.69
C LYS A 71 1.28 4.54 4.68
N PRO A 72 1.54 5.14 3.50
CA PRO A 72 2.02 6.51 3.44
C PRO A 72 1.00 7.44 4.10
N LYS A 73 1.47 8.32 4.99
CA LYS A 73 0.60 9.32 5.63
C LYS A 73 0.00 10.18 4.53
N LYS A 74 -1.32 10.09 4.35
CA LYS A 74 -2.04 10.97 3.41
C LYS A 74 -1.73 12.41 3.82
N PRO A 75 -1.28 13.28 2.89
CA PRO A 75 -1.05 14.67 3.22
C PRO A 75 -2.38 15.25 3.69
N THR A 76 -2.45 15.62 4.97
CA THR A 76 -3.57 16.38 5.50
C THR A 76 -3.57 17.69 4.73
N ARG A 77 -4.51 17.85 3.79
CA ARG A 77 -4.82 19.16 3.20
C ARG A 77 -5.18 20.07 4.38
N ARG A 78 -4.21 20.81 4.91
CA ARG A 78 -4.48 21.97 5.75
C ARG A 78 -5.40 22.83 4.90
N LYS A 79 -6.68 22.94 5.28
CA LYS A 79 -7.59 23.89 4.66
C LYS A 79 -6.92 25.25 4.81
N ASN A 80 -6.42 25.80 3.71
CA ASN A 80 -5.88 27.14 3.66
C ASN A 80 -7.03 28.07 4.06
N LYS A 81 -6.96 28.62 5.29
CA LYS A 81 -7.93 29.56 5.86
C LYS A 81 -8.15 30.81 4.98
N LYS A 82 -7.26 31.04 4.00
CA LYS A 82 -7.33 32.15 3.03
C LYS A 82 -8.40 31.98 1.94
N LEU A 83 -8.83 30.76 1.59
CA LEU A 83 -9.84 30.59 0.53
C LEU A 83 -11.24 31.04 1.02
N ASN A 84 -11.58 30.69 2.26
CA ASN A 84 -12.85 31.08 2.87
C ASN A 84 -12.99 32.60 3.03
N GLN A 85 -11.89 33.33 3.28
CA GLN A 85 -11.92 34.78 3.44
C GLN A 85 -12.24 35.52 2.14
N ILE A 86 -11.75 35.01 1.00
CA ILE A 86 -12.02 35.58 -0.33
C ILE A 86 -13.49 35.34 -0.72
N ASP A 87 -14.01 34.13 -0.45
CA ASP A 87 -15.41 33.81 -0.72
C ASP A 87 -16.37 34.62 0.17
N GLU A 88 -16.02 34.86 1.43
CA GLU A 88 -16.78 35.67 2.37
C GLU A 88 -16.76 37.16 1.99
N LEU A 89 -15.60 37.70 1.58
CA LEU A 89 -15.48 39.05 1.02
C LEU A 89 -16.30 39.20 -0.28
N ASN A 90 -16.20 38.26 -1.21
CA ASN A 90 -16.95 38.30 -2.47
C ASN A 90 -18.47 38.25 -2.25
N ASN A 91 -18.94 37.48 -1.26
CA ASN A 91 -20.36 37.45 -0.90
C ASN A 91 -20.81 38.75 -0.23
N SER A 92 -19.94 39.41 0.54
CA SER A 92 -20.26 40.72 1.12
C SER A 92 -20.40 41.82 0.06
N ILE A 93 -19.55 41.82 -1.00
CA ILE A 93 -19.56 42.82 -2.08
C ILE A 93 -20.83 42.72 -2.94
N LYS A 94 -21.34 41.51 -3.20
CA LYS A 94 -22.56 41.30 -4.01
C LYS A 94 -23.80 41.96 -3.42
N ASN A 95 -23.88 42.11 -2.10
CA ASN A 95 -25.04 42.67 -1.41
C ASN A 95 -25.01 44.20 -1.29
N ILE A 96 -23.92 44.86 -1.73
CA ILE A 96 -23.75 46.33 -1.63
C ILE A 96 -23.97 47.02 -2.99
N SER A 97 -24.32 46.27 -4.04
CA SER A 97 -24.69 46.86 -5.34
C SER A 97 -26.09 47.49 -5.26
N LEU A 98 -26.18 48.64 -4.61
CA LEU A 98 -27.33 49.54 -4.62
C LEU A 98 -27.50 50.12 -6.03
N GLY A 99 -28.72 49.95 -6.55
CA GLY A 99 -29.10 50.12 -7.94
C GLY A 99 -28.87 51.50 -8.53
N GLU A 100 -28.58 51.48 -9.82
CA GLU A 100 -28.75 52.63 -10.72
C GLU A 100 -30.20 53.15 -10.63
N PRO A 101 -30.43 54.47 -10.52
CA PRO A 101 -31.78 55.00 -10.53
C PRO A 101 -32.39 54.87 -11.94
N ALA A 102 -33.52 54.18 -12.03
CA ALA A 102 -34.32 54.07 -13.24
C ALA A 102 -34.79 55.46 -13.70
N THR A 103 -34.25 55.97 -14.81
CA THR A 103 -34.79 57.16 -15.49
C THR A 103 -36.01 56.76 -16.32
N LYS A 104 -37.20 57.22 -15.91
CA LYS A 104 -38.38 57.24 -16.77
C LYS A 104 -38.29 58.44 -17.73
N LYS A 105 -38.49 58.21 -19.02
CA LYS A 105 -38.93 59.22 -20.01
C LYS A 105 -40.10 58.64 -20.78
#